data_AF-A0A943DFX3-F1
#
_entry.id   AF-A0A943DFX3-F1
#
_cell.length_a   1.000
_cell.length_b   1.000
_cell.length_c   1.000
_cell.angle_alpha   90.00
_cell.angle_beta   90.00
_cell.angle_gamma   90.00
#
_symmetry.space_group_name_H-M   'P 1'
#
loop_
_entity.id
_entity.type
_entity.pdbx_description
1 polymer ?
#
loop_
_entity_poly.entity_id
_entity_poly.type
_entity_poly.pdbx_seq_one_letter_code
_entity_poly.pdbx_strand_id
1 'polypeptide(L)'
;YAFIKDKYEDTNKHLFGCDFPNADYAKIAEAQGAVGFTVNRIEDIDAVVAEAVKLNKEGKTVVIDARITQHRPLPVEVLELDPKQHSEEAIKAFKEKYEAEELVPFRLFLEEEGLQSRAIK
;
A
#
# COMPACT_ATOMS: atom_id res chain seq x y z
N TYR A 1 -9.80 -6.85 0.04
CA TYR A 1 -8.75 -7.80 0.48
C TYR A 1 -7.53 -7.69 -0.42
N ALA A 2 -6.59 -6.77 -0.15
CA ALA A 2 -5.43 -6.54 -1.02
C ALA A 2 -4.55 -7.79 -1.17
N PHE A 3 -4.10 -8.37 -0.05
CA PHE A 3 -3.22 -9.55 -0.05
C PHE A 3 -3.74 -10.76 -0.87
N ILE A 4 -5.06 -10.97 -0.91
CA ILE A 4 -5.64 -12.05 -1.72
C ILE A 4 -5.71 -11.65 -3.19
N LYS A 5 -6.11 -10.42 -3.49
CA LYS A 5 -6.13 -9.87 -4.86
C LYS A 5 -4.76 -10.01 -5.53
N ASP A 6 -3.69 -9.75 -4.78
CA ASP A 6 -2.30 -9.84 -5.25
C ASP A 6 -1.94 -11.26 -5.71
N LYS A 7 -2.36 -12.29 -4.97
CA LYS A 7 -2.15 -13.69 -5.40
C LYS A 7 -2.88 -14.03 -6.69
N TYR A 8 -4.07 -13.47 -6.90
CA TYR A 8 -4.81 -13.71 -8.15
C TYR A 8 -4.15 -13.01 -9.34
N GLU A 9 -3.49 -11.88 -9.11
CA GLU A 9 -2.66 -11.21 -10.11
C GLU A 9 -1.41 -12.02 -10.45
N ASP A 10 -0.74 -12.58 -9.45
CA ASP A 10 0.57 -13.21 -9.63
C ASP A 10 0.49 -14.69 -10.07
N THR A 11 -0.52 -15.45 -9.62
CA THR A 11 -0.58 -16.91 -9.84
C THR A 11 -1.79 -17.41 -10.63
N ASN A 12 -2.79 -16.56 -10.89
CA ASN A 12 -4.05 -16.97 -11.51
C ASN A 12 -4.29 -16.22 -12.82
N LYS A 13 -5.29 -16.68 -13.60
CA LYS A 13 -5.69 -16.05 -14.88
C LYS A 13 -6.97 -15.20 -14.76
N HIS A 14 -7.52 -15.09 -13.56
CA HIS A 14 -8.80 -14.44 -13.28
C HIS A 14 -8.63 -13.50 -12.09
N LEU A 15 -9.37 -12.38 -12.04
CA LEU A 15 -9.15 -11.30 -11.06
C LEU A 15 -10.36 -11.02 -10.14
N PHE A 16 -11.40 -11.86 -10.14
CA PHE A 16 -12.64 -11.62 -9.40
C PHE A 16 -12.72 -12.34 -8.05
N GLY A 17 -13.56 -11.84 -7.14
CA GLY A 17 -13.95 -12.53 -5.90
C GLY A 17 -13.47 -11.91 -4.59
N CYS A 18 -12.93 -10.68 -4.63
CA CYS A 18 -12.41 -9.99 -3.44
C CYS A 18 -13.12 -8.66 -3.13
N ASP A 19 -14.28 -8.41 -3.74
CA ASP A 19 -15.10 -7.22 -3.55
C ASP A 19 -16.19 -7.47 -2.50
N PHE A 20 -16.39 -6.50 -1.61
CA PHE A 20 -17.31 -6.61 -0.48
C PHE A 20 -18.09 -5.30 -0.31
N PRO A 21 -19.33 -5.35 0.19
CA PRO A 21 -20.02 -4.15 0.62
C PRO A 21 -19.26 -3.50 1.78
N ASN A 22 -19.30 -2.16 1.85
CA ASN A 22 -18.61 -1.42 2.89
C ASN A 22 -19.53 -1.19 4.09
N ALA A 23 -19.21 -1.80 5.23
CA ALA A 23 -19.93 -1.58 6.49
C ALA A 23 -19.46 -0.27 7.16
N ASP A 24 -20.38 0.41 7.86
CA ASP A 24 -20.04 1.60 8.62
C ASP A 24 -19.46 1.21 9.99
N TYR A 25 -18.14 1.00 10.04
CA TYR A 25 -17.46 0.60 11.27
C TYR A 25 -17.44 1.68 12.35
N ALA A 26 -17.49 2.96 11.97
CA ALA A 26 -17.62 4.06 12.91
C ALA A 26 -18.95 3.97 13.67
N LYS A 27 -20.05 3.76 12.95
CA LYS A 27 -21.38 3.59 13.56
C LYS A 27 -21.51 2.30 14.39
N ILE A 28 -20.86 1.21 13.95
CA ILE A 28 -20.78 -0.02 14.75
C ILE A 28 -20.05 0.24 16.08
N ALA A 29 -18.96 1.02 16.06
CA ALA A 29 -18.21 1.37 17.25
C ALA A 29 -19.04 2.21 18.24
N GLU A 30 -19.80 3.19 17.74
CA GLU A 30 -20.72 3.98 18.56
C GLU A 30 -21.77 3.11 19.26
N ALA A 31 -22.34 2.13 18.54
CA ALA A 31 -23.30 1.19 19.12
C ALA A 31 -22.69 0.28 20.21
N GLN A 32 -21.37 0.15 20.25
CA GLN A 32 -20.61 -0.60 21.26
C GLN A 32 -20.13 0.28 22.43
N GLY A 33 -20.44 1.60 22.41
CA GLY A 33 -19.99 2.56 23.42
C GLY A 33 -18.58 3.13 23.20
N ALA A 34 -17.99 2.88 22.03
CA ALA A 34 -16.74 3.51 21.60
C ALA A 34 -17.02 4.82 20.82
N VAL A 35 -15.96 5.56 20.49
CA VAL A 35 -16.03 6.71 19.57
C VAL A 35 -15.63 6.28 18.17
N GLY A 36 -16.52 6.50 17.19
CA GLY A 36 -16.26 6.20 15.78
C GLY A 36 -15.80 7.42 14.99
N PHE A 37 -14.83 7.23 14.11
CA PHE A 37 -14.40 8.19 13.09
C PHE A 37 -14.45 7.53 11.72
N THR A 38 -14.80 8.28 10.69
CA THR A 38 -14.63 7.87 9.29
C THR A 38 -13.71 8.88 8.60
N VAL A 39 -12.73 8.41 7.85
CA VAL A 39 -11.84 9.26 7.07
C VAL A 39 -11.63 8.67 5.67
N ASN A 40 -11.70 9.52 4.65
CA ASN A 40 -11.60 9.11 3.24
C ASN A 40 -10.80 10.10 2.37
N ARG A 41 -10.10 11.07 2.98
CA ARG A 41 -9.26 12.06 2.31
C ARG A 41 -7.93 12.17 3.03
N ILE A 42 -6.87 12.46 2.28
CA ILE A 42 -5.50 12.56 2.81
C ILE A 42 -5.39 13.78 3.72
N GLU A 43 -5.95 14.93 3.32
CA GLU A 43 -5.89 16.17 4.09
C GLU A 43 -6.61 16.12 5.45
N ASP A 44 -7.51 15.15 5.65
CA ASP A 44 -8.28 15.00 6.88
C ASP A 44 -7.62 14.06 7.90
N ILE A 45 -6.65 13.24 7.47
CA ILE A 45 -6.12 12.14 8.30
C ILE A 45 -5.43 12.64 9.57
N ASP A 46 -4.68 13.74 9.49
CA ASP A 46 -3.93 14.27 10.63
C ASP A 46 -4.88 14.74 11.73
N ALA A 47 -5.89 15.54 11.38
CA ALA A 47 -6.89 16.03 12.31
C ALA A 47 -7.70 14.89 12.96
N VAL A 48 -8.11 13.89 12.16
CA VAL A 48 -8.86 12.72 12.65
C VAL A 48 -8.01 11.90 13.62
N VAL A 49 -6.75 11.61 13.28
CA VAL A 49 -5.85 10.85 14.15
C VAL A 49 -5.54 11.63 15.44
N ALA A 50 -5.35 12.94 15.35
CA ALA A 50 -5.09 13.78 16.52
C ALA A 50 -6.25 13.74 17.53
N GLU A 51 -7.50 13.90 17.07
CA GLU A 51 -8.66 13.83 17.96
C GLU A 51 -8.87 12.41 18.50
N ALA A 52 -8.71 11.38 17.67
CA ALA A 52 -8.82 9.99 18.12
C ALA A 52 -7.80 9.66 19.23
N VAL A 53 -6.54 10.10 19.08
CA VAL A 53 -5.48 9.92 20.10
C VAL A 53 -5.81 10.68 21.38
N LYS A 54 -6.31 11.92 21.27
CA LYS A 54 -6.75 12.70 22.43
C LYS A 54 -7.85 11.99 23.20
N LEU A 55 -8.92 11.55 22.53
CA LEU A 55 -10.02 10.81 23.15
C LEU A 55 -9.57 9.48 23.76
N ASN A 56 -8.60 8.81 23.11
CA ASN A 56 -8.01 7.60 23.68
C ASN A 56 -7.27 7.87 25.00
N LYS A 57 -6.52 8.97 25.10
CA LYS A 57 -5.86 9.41 26.34
C LYS A 57 -6.86 9.80 27.44
N GLU A 58 -8.07 10.24 27.07
CA GLU A 58 -9.18 10.49 28.00
C GLU A 58 -9.89 9.18 28.45
N GLY A 59 -9.39 8.01 28.05
CA GLY A 59 -9.92 6.71 28.45
C GLY A 59 -11.02 6.16 27.55
N LYS A 60 -11.27 6.77 26.39
CA LYS A 60 -12.26 6.26 25.42
C LYS A 60 -11.63 5.21 24.49
N THR A 61 -12.36 4.14 24.22
CA THR A 61 -12.06 3.28 23.06
C THR A 61 -12.44 4.02 21.79
N VAL A 62 -11.57 4.02 20.78
CA VAL A 62 -11.77 4.71 19.50
C VAL A 62 -11.63 3.74 18.33
N VAL A 63 -12.42 3.95 17.28
CA VAL A 63 -12.34 3.21 16.01
C VAL A 63 -12.26 4.24 14.88
N ILE A 64 -11.26 4.10 14.00
CA ILE A 64 -11.12 4.90 12.78
C ILE A 64 -11.38 3.99 11.58
N ASP A 65 -12.52 4.17 10.91
CA ASP A 65 -12.83 3.59 9.61
C ASP A 65 -12.09 4.37 8.50
N ALA A 66 -10.88 3.92 8.19
CA ALA A 66 -10.05 4.50 7.13
C ALA A 66 -10.42 3.90 5.76
N ARG A 67 -11.07 4.71 4.93
CA ARG A 67 -11.53 4.33 3.58
C ARG A 67 -10.45 4.63 2.56
N ILE A 68 -9.59 3.65 2.34
CA ILE A 68 -8.41 3.75 1.47
C ILE A 68 -8.71 3.34 0.02
N THR A 69 -7.78 3.67 -0.88
CA THR A 69 -7.81 3.23 -2.28
C THR A 69 -7.51 1.72 -2.39
N GLN A 70 -7.66 1.18 -3.60
CA GLN A 70 -7.32 -0.22 -3.91
C GLN A 70 -5.86 -0.39 -4.38
N HIS A 71 -5.00 0.60 -4.13
CA HIS A 71 -3.59 0.55 -4.54
C HIS A 71 -2.87 -0.56 -3.77
N ARG A 72 -2.17 -1.43 -4.52
CA ARG A 72 -1.34 -2.51 -3.97
C ARG A 72 0.00 -1.92 -3.50
N PRO A 73 0.52 -2.30 -2.32
CA PRO A 73 1.89 -1.98 -1.94
C PRO A 73 2.91 -2.47 -2.97
N LEU A 74 4.03 -1.78 -3.11
CA LEU A 74 5.09 -2.18 -4.03
C LEU A 74 5.58 -3.62 -3.75
N PRO A 75 5.55 -4.55 -4.73
CA PRO A 75 5.96 -5.93 -4.55
C PRO A 75 7.48 -6.05 -4.58
N VAL A 76 8.12 -5.92 -3.42
CA VAL A 76 9.59 -5.97 -3.28
C VAL A 76 10.20 -7.34 -3.60
N GLU A 77 9.38 -8.37 -3.63
CA GLU A 77 9.73 -9.72 -4.05
C GLU A 77 9.92 -9.86 -5.57
N VAL A 78 9.39 -8.93 -6.38
CA VAL A 78 9.51 -8.89 -7.84
C VAL A 78 9.75 -7.44 -8.30
N LEU A 79 11.00 -6.97 -8.19
CA LEU A 79 11.39 -5.61 -8.58
C LEU A 79 11.69 -5.50 -10.07
N GLU A 80 10.77 -4.94 -10.84
CA GLU A 80 10.99 -4.65 -12.27
C GLU A 80 11.64 -3.28 -12.47
N LEU A 81 12.91 -3.17 -12.05
CA LEU A 81 13.66 -1.89 -12.08
C LEU A 81 14.96 -1.95 -12.87
N ASP A 82 15.57 -3.13 -13.02
CA ASP A 82 16.90 -3.27 -13.62
C ASP A 82 16.80 -3.50 -15.14
N PRO A 83 17.35 -2.59 -15.99
CA PRO A 83 17.36 -2.73 -17.45
C PRO A 83 18.09 -3.98 -17.98
N LYS A 84 18.90 -4.65 -17.14
CA LYS A 84 19.55 -5.92 -17.50
C LYS A 84 18.63 -7.13 -17.30
N GLN A 85 17.50 -6.97 -16.64
CA GLN A 85 16.56 -8.06 -16.32
C GLN A 85 15.16 -7.84 -16.90
N HIS A 86 14.74 -6.59 -17.11
CA HIS A 86 13.41 -6.23 -17.56
C HIS A 86 13.45 -5.28 -18.76
N SER A 87 12.41 -5.29 -19.59
CA SER A 87 12.30 -4.35 -20.71
C SER A 87 11.98 -2.93 -20.23
N GLU A 88 12.26 -1.93 -21.06
CA GLU A 88 11.94 -0.53 -20.75
C GLU A 88 10.43 -0.34 -20.50
N GLU A 89 9.57 -1.05 -21.23
CA GLU A 89 8.12 -1.01 -21.06
C GLU A 89 7.69 -1.59 -19.71
N ALA A 90 8.29 -2.70 -19.29
CA ALA A 90 8.01 -3.32 -18.00
C ALA A 90 8.43 -2.41 -16.84
N ILE A 91 9.64 -1.85 -16.93
CA ILE A 91 10.15 -0.90 -15.92
C ILE A 91 9.26 0.34 -15.83
N LYS A 92 8.86 0.89 -16.99
CA LYS A 92 7.96 2.05 -17.03
C LYS A 92 6.60 1.74 -16.40
N ALA A 93 6.00 0.61 -16.77
CA ALA A 93 4.71 0.19 -16.23
C ALA A 93 4.77 -0.07 -14.72
N PHE A 94 5.86 -0.66 -14.23
CA PHE A 94 6.11 -0.87 -12.80
C PHE A 94 6.22 0.47 -12.06
N LYS A 95 7.03 1.41 -12.57
CA LYS A 95 7.21 2.73 -11.96
C LYS A 95 5.92 3.52 -11.88
N GLU A 96 5.16 3.56 -12.98
CA GLU A 96 3.87 4.25 -13.05
C GLU A 96 2.80 3.62 -12.13
N LYS A 97 2.75 2.29 -12.05
CA LYS A 97 1.77 1.58 -11.20
C LYS A 97 2.01 1.79 -9.71
N TYR A 98 3.26 1.91 -9.27
CA TYR A 98 3.64 1.95 -7.85
C TYR A 98 4.21 3.29 -7.39
N GLU A 99 4.12 4.34 -8.22
CA GLU A 99 4.66 5.68 -7.91
C GLU A 99 6.16 5.59 -7.52
N ALA A 100 6.91 4.81 -8.30
CA ALA A 100 8.29 4.39 -8.02
C ALA A 100 9.32 4.99 -9.00
N GLU A 101 9.03 6.17 -9.56
CA GLU A 101 9.85 6.84 -10.57
C GLU A 101 11.30 7.04 -10.11
N GLU A 102 11.48 7.38 -8.84
CA GLU A 102 12.77 7.68 -8.21
C GLU A 102 13.48 6.43 -7.66
N LEU A 103 12.87 5.24 -7.73
CA LEU A 103 13.56 4.02 -7.31
C LEU A 103 14.66 3.65 -8.31
N VAL A 104 15.84 3.37 -7.74
CA VAL A 104 17.07 3.02 -8.46
C VAL A 104 17.39 1.55 -8.18
N PRO A 105 17.63 0.71 -9.22
CA PRO A 105 18.03 -0.67 -9.03
C PRO A 105 19.40 -0.76 -8.35
N PHE A 106 19.53 -1.64 -7.34
CA PHE A 106 20.72 -1.74 -6.49
C PHE A 106 22.03 -1.95 -7.26
N ARG A 107 21.98 -2.60 -8.43
CA ARG A 107 23.16 -2.79 -9.30
C ARG A 107 23.84 -1.48 -9.68
N LEU A 108 23.09 -0.39 -9.89
CA LEU A 108 23.69 0.89 -10.29
C LEU A 108 24.55 1.46 -9.15
N PHE A 109 24.08 1.39 -7.90
CA PHE A 109 24.89 1.78 -6.75
C PHE A 109 26.15 0.92 -6.59
N LEU A 110 26.09 -0.38 -6.92
CA LEU A 110 27.28 -1.24 -6.92
C LEU A 110 28.29 -0.77 -7.97
N GLU A 111 27.83 -0.50 -9.20
CA GLU A 111 28.68 -0.06 -10.30
C GLU A 111 29.30 1.32 -10.05
N GLU A 112 28.57 2.24 -9.42
CA GLU A 112 29.05 3.55 -8.97
C GLU A 112 30.23 3.43 -7.98
N GLU A 113 30.20 2.43 -7.10
CA GLU A 113 31.25 2.14 -6.12
C GLU A 113 32.35 1.19 -6.66
N GLY A 114 32.38 0.93 -7.97
CA GLY A 114 33.37 0.05 -8.61
C GLY A 114 33.17 -1.44 -8.30
N LEU A 115 32.00 -1.82 -7.77
CA LEU A 115 31.60 -3.20 -7.52
C LEU A 115 30.77 -3.75 -8.69
N GLN A 116 30.62 -5.07 -8.74
CA GLN A 116 29.79 -5.75 -9.73
C GLN A 116 28.78 -6.66 -9.04
N SER A 117 27.58 -6.73 -9.61
CA SER A 117 26.58 -7.69 -9.15
C SER A 117 27.07 -9.12 -9.38
N ARG A 118 26.84 -9.99 -8.38
CA ARG A 118 27.20 -11.41 -8.47
C ARG A 118 26.15 -12.25 -9.22
N ALA A 119 24.95 -11.70 -9.40
CA ALA A 119 23.81 -12.41 -9.98
C ALA A 119 23.33 -11.81 -11.32
N ILE A 120 23.53 -10.50 -11.51
CA ILE A 120 23.06 -9.76 -12.70
C ILE A 120 24.29 -9.37 -13.50
N LYS A 121 24.38 -9.85 -14.74
CA LYS A 121 25.51 -9.60 -15.65
C LYS A 121 25.27 -8.37 -16.50
#